data_AF-A0A3N1D5X4-F1
#
_entry.id   AF-A0A3N1D5X4-F1
#
_cell.length_a   1.000
_cell.length_b   1.000
_cell.length_c   1.000
_cell.angle_alpha   90.00
_cell.angle_beta   90.00
_cell.angle_gamma   90.00
#
_symmetry.space_group_name_H-M   'P 1'
#
loop_
_entity.id
_entity.type
_entity.pdbx_description
1 polymer ?
#
loop_
_entity_poly.entity_id
_entity_poly.type
_entity_poly.pdbx_seq_one_letter_code
_entity_poly.pdbx_strand_id
1 'polypeptide(L)'
;MGHRFGLVAVFGFLLLWPGDAAAWDAAKDAQLVFCLSGDHRQGLADAAGILGLAEPRGTRVVVGGRELSLEEWREKKPTDFERACAALVSASAETPAAGKADSPFSLAALAAVLVPVVVGAGLAWSASEWRASVDAGRAKADEFRAAARAFTESVRAYVQEELRYTVGRRPDADAVDRDRMSLDTWLQRVALAEPKWRMVQDLRAALGGDLGEILSEGWDEPGGAQEKTGRAKRIEADLAVLEEGCERIALALERPGRLHSGLKRDAGTRT
;
A
#
# COMPACT_ATOMS: atom_id res chain seq x y z
N MET A 1 -48.71 -39.71 -1.22
CA MET A 1 -48.28 -38.61 -2.11
C MET A 1 -46.96 -38.06 -1.57
N GLY A 2 -45.84 -38.47 -2.15
CA GLY A 2 -44.50 -38.08 -1.72
C GLY A 2 -43.81 -37.32 -2.85
N HIS A 3 -43.57 -36.03 -2.66
CA HIS A 3 -42.81 -35.22 -3.61
C HIS A 3 -41.32 -35.37 -3.33
N ARG A 4 -40.61 -35.98 -4.27
CA ARG A 4 -39.15 -35.99 -4.33
C ARG A 4 -38.68 -34.64 -4.87
N PHE A 5 -38.01 -33.85 -4.03
CA PHE A 5 -37.26 -32.67 -4.45
C PHE A 5 -35.97 -33.13 -5.14
N GLY A 6 -35.90 -32.96 -6.45
CA GLY A 6 -34.67 -33.12 -7.23
C GLY A 6 -33.79 -31.89 -7.07
N LEU A 7 -32.65 -32.06 -6.40
CA LEU A 7 -31.62 -31.04 -6.25
C LEU A 7 -30.73 -31.08 -7.50
N VAL A 8 -30.97 -30.18 -8.45
CA VAL A 8 -30.10 -29.98 -9.62
C VAL A 8 -28.89 -29.17 -9.16
N ALA A 9 -27.78 -29.86 -8.91
CA ALA A 9 -26.49 -29.22 -8.71
C ALA A 9 -25.99 -28.69 -10.06
N VAL A 10 -26.20 -27.40 -10.32
CA VAL A 10 -25.50 -26.68 -11.39
C VAL A 10 -24.05 -26.50 -10.93
N PHE A 11 -23.20 -27.45 -11.29
CA PHE A 11 -21.75 -27.29 -11.23
C PHE A 11 -21.37 -26.21 -12.25
N GLY A 12 -21.34 -24.96 -11.78
CA GLY A 12 -20.73 -23.84 -12.49
C GLY A 12 -19.24 -24.13 -12.64
N PHE A 13 -18.87 -24.76 -13.75
CA PHE A 13 -17.51 -24.88 -14.23
C PHE A 13 -17.04 -23.49 -14.65
N LEU A 14 -16.66 -22.67 -13.67
CA LEU A 14 -15.84 -21.48 -13.90
C LEU A 14 -14.52 -21.98 -14.48
N LEU A 15 -14.44 -21.96 -15.81
CA LEU A 15 -13.22 -22.06 -16.58
C LEU A 15 -12.26 -20.99 -16.05
N LEU A 16 -11.36 -21.40 -15.17
CA LEU A 16 -10.11 -20.72 -14.88
C LEU A 16 -9.35 -20.58 -16.20
N TRP A 17 -9.59 -19.48 -16.90
CA TRP A 17 -8.79 -19.08 -18.04
C TRP A 17 -7.49 -18.49 -17.47
N PRO A 18 -6.31 -19.07 -17.72
CA PRO A 18 -5.03 -18.47 -17.33
C PRO A 18 -4.66 -17.32 -18.28
N GLY A 19 -5.56 -16.35 -18.43
CA GLY A 19 -5.54 -15.37 -19.52
C GLY A 19 -4.91 -14.03 -19.18
N ASP A 20 -4.78 -13.69 -17.91
CA ASP A 20 -4.48 -12.29 -17.56
C ASP A 20 -2.99 -11.96 -17.67
N ALA A 21 -2.09 -12.84 -17.22
CA ALA A 21 -0.65 -12.53 -17.19
C ALA A 21 -0.05 -12.29 -18.60
N ALA A 22 -0.42 -13.11 -19.58
CA ALA A 22 0.09 -12.96 -20.95
C ALA A 22 -0.44 -11.70 -21.66
N ALA A 23 -1.66 -11.26 -21.34
CA ALA A 23 -2.23 -10.04 -21.88
C ALA A 23 -1.55 -8.78 -21.30
N TRP A 24 -1.18 -8.81 -20.02
CA TRP A 24 -0.42 -7.76 -19.36
C TRP A 24 0.96 -7.55 -19.98
N ASP A 25 1.69 -8.64 -20.24
CA ASP A 25 3.04 -8.57 -20.82
C ASP A 25 3.01 -8.01 -22.24
N ALA A 26 2.06 -8.46 -23.08
CA ALA A 26 1.92 -7.97 -24.45
C ALA A 26 1.58 -6.47 -24.52
N ALA A 27 0.74 -5.96 -23.62
CA ALA A 27 0.39 -4.54 -23.56
C ALA A 27 1.59 -3.66 -23.17
N LYS A 28 2.40 -4.13 -22.20
CA LYS A 28 3.63 -3.44 -21.78
C LYS A 28 4.67 -3.40 -22.89
N ASP A 29 4.85 -4.50 -23.61
CA ASP A 29 5.79 -4.57 -24.73
C ASP A 29 5.38 -3.62 -25.87
N ALA A 30 4.09 -3.57 -26.21
CA ALA A 30 3.57 -2.67 -27.23
C ALA A 30 3.77 -1.18 -26.84
N GLN A 31 3.50 -0.83 -25.58
CA GLN A 31 3.72 0.52 -25.06
C GLN A 31 5.20 0.91 -25.13
N LEU A 32 6.09 -0.02 -24.80
CA LEU A 32 7.53 0.19 -24.83
C LEU A 32 8.05 0.39 -26.26
N VAL A 33 7.57 -0.41 -27.21
CA VAL A 33 7.88 -0.23 -28.65
C VAL A 33 7.39 1.13 -29.14
N PHE A 34 6.18 1.55 -28.76
CA PHE A 34 5.64 2.86 -29.12
C PHE A 34 6.55 3.98 -28.61
N CYS A 35 6.88 4.00 -27.32
CA CYS A 35 7.68 5.07 -26.71
C CYS A 35 9.13 5.12 -27.21
N LEU A 36 9.72 3.98 -27.59
CA LEU A 36 11.09 3.91 -28.09
C LEU A 36 11.21 4.05 -29.62
N SER A 37 10.09 4.02 -30.34
CA SER A 37 10.05 4.25 -31.78
C SER A 37 10.57 5.64 -32.13
N GLY A 38 11.26 5.76 -33.27
CA GLY A 38 11.96 6.99 -33.67
C GLY A 38 11.09 8.25 -33.60
N ASP A 39 9.84 8.14 -34.01
CA ASP A 39 8.87 9.25 -34.09
C ASP A 39 8.42 9.75 -32.71
N HIS A 40 8.56 8.93 -31.67
CA HIS A 40 8.06 9.22 -30.32
C HIS A 40 9.17 9.51 -29.29
N ARG A 41 10.45 9.31 -29.66
CA ARG A 41 11.59 9.51 -28.73
C ARG A 41 11.68 10.93 -28.19
N GLN A 42 11.47 11.94 -29.05
CA GLN A 42 11.50 13.33 -28.62
C GLN A 42 10.31 13.63 -27.70
N GLY A 43 9.10 13.19 -28.07
CA GLY A 43 7.91 13.34 -27.23
C GLY A 43 8.08 12.67 -25.86
N LEU A 44 8.79 11.54 -25.79
CA LEU A 44 9.09 10.86 -24.52
C LEU A 44 10.02 11.69 -23.63
N ALA A 45 11.07 12.28 -24.21
CA ALA A 45 11.97 13.17 -23.49
C ALA A 45 11.23 14.43 -23.00
N ASP A 46 10.40 15.03 -23.85
CA ASP A 46 9.61 16.22 -23.52
C ASP A 46 8.59 15.93 -22.41
N ALA A 47 7.91 14.78 -22.46
CA ALA A 47 7.01 14.33 -21.41
C ALA A 47 7.76 14.14 -20.07
N ALA A 48 8.99 13.59 -20.11
CA ALA A 48 9.83 13.50 -18.92
C ALA A 48 10.18 14.90 -18.35
N GLY A 49 10.43 15.86 -19.22
CA GLY A 49 10.65 17.27 -18.88
C GLY A 49 9.45 17.92 -18.18
N ILE A 50 8.27 17.81 -18.80
CA ILE A 50 7.02 18.38 -18.28
C ILE A 50 6.69 17.79 -16.90
N LEU A 51 6.92 16.49 -16.71
CA LEU A 51 6.67 15.80 -15.43
C LEU A 51 7.75 16.04 -14.37
N GLY A 52 8.80 16.82 -14.69
CA GLY A 52 9.93 17.07 -13.80
C GLY A 52 10.75 15.82 -13.45
N LEU A 53 10.71 14.80 -14.31
CA LEU A 53 11.39 13.52 -14.11
C LEU A 53 12.85 13.56 -14.60
N ALA A 54 13.10 14.29 -15.68
CA ALA A 54 14.42 14.49 -16.25
C ALA A 54 14.42 15.76 -17.12
N GLU A 55 15.58 16.36 -17.38
CA GLU A 55 15.66 17.49 -18.31
C GLU A 55 15.79 16.99 -19.75
N PRO A 56 14.94 17.44 -20.70
CA PRO A 56 14.99 16.99 -22.09
C PRO A 56 16.19 17.58 -22.84
N ARG A 57 16.88 16.76 -23.62
CA ARG A 57 17.97 17.14 -24.53
C ARG A 57 17.79 16.42 -25.87
N GLY A 58 16.86 16.91 -26.69
CA GLY A 58 16.48 16.25 -27.94
C GLY A 58 15.85 14.89 -27.65
N THR A 59 16.43 13.81 -28.18
CA THR A 59 15.96 12.43 -27.93
C THR A 59 16.65 11.76 -26.74
N ARG A 60 17.26 12.55 -25.85
CA ARG A 60 17.97 12.10 -24.64
C ARG A 60 17.47 12.88 -23.44
N VAL A 61 17.80 12.39 -22.25
CA VAL A 61 17.39 13.02 -20.99
C VAL A 61 18.57 13.20 -20.06
N VAL A 62 18.57 14.27 -19.26
CA VAL A 62 19.59 14.53 -18.24
C VAL A 62 19.00 14.28 -16.86
N VAL A 63 19.61 13.38 -16.09
CA VAL A 63 19.19 13.01 -14.73
C VAL A 63 20.38 13.18 -13.80
N GLY A 64 20.27 14.09 -12.83
CA GLY A 64 21.36 14.38 -11.89
C GLY A 64 22.66 14.83 -12.58
N GLY A 65 22.53 15.64 -13.65
CA GLY A 65 23.68 16.15 -14.43
C GLY A 65 24.33 15.14 -15.37
N ARG A 66 23.78 13.91 -15.49
CA ARG A 66 24.25 12.91 -16.47
C ARG A 66 23.26 12.77 -17.60
N GLU A 67 23.75 12.92 -18.82
CA GLU A 67 22.97 12.64 -20.03
C GLU A 67 22.86 11.12 -20.24
N LEU A 68 21.64 10.65 -20.48
CA LEU A 68 21.31 9.25 -20.70
C LEU A 68 20.52 9.13 -22.00
N SER A 69 20.78 8.06 -22.77
CA SER A 69 19.81 7.59 -23.76
C SER A 69 18.50 7.14 -23.09
N LEU A 70 17.41 7.07 -23.85
CA LEU A 70 16.11 6.63 -23.33
C LEU A 70 16.17 5.17 -22.85
N GLU A 71 16.99 4.34 -23.49
CA GLU A 71 17.26 2.95 -23.10
C GLU A 71 18.02 2.86 -21.78
N GLU A 72 19.11 3.62 -21.63
CA GLU A 72 19.86 3.68 -20.38
C GLU A 72 19.03 4.30 -19.24
N TRP A 73 18.19 5.27 -19.56
CA TRP A 73 17.26 5.86 -18.60
C TRP A 73 16.23 4.83 -18.14
N ARG A 74 15.64 4.05 -19.06
CA ARG A 74 14.74 2.93 -18.73
C ARG A 74 15.41 1.92 -17.80
N GLU A 75 16.65 1.54 -18.07
CA GLU A 75 17.37 0.57 -17.24
C GLU A 75 17.68 1.13 -15.83
N LYS A 76 18.15 2.38 -15.76
CA LYS A 76 18.59 2.99 -14.49
C LYS A 76 17.44 3.58 -13.67
N LYS A 77 16.32 3.93 -14.31
CA LYS A 77 15.15 4.63 -13.74
C LYS A 77 13.84 4.10 -14.36
N PRO A 78 13.53 2.80 -14.23
CA PRO A 78 12.40 2.18 -14.92
C PRO A 78 11.06 2.83 -14.58
N THR A 79 10.81 3.15 -13.31
CA THR A 79 9.55 3.78 -12.87
C THR A 79 9.34 5.18 -13.44
N ASP A 80 10.39 5.98 -13.56
CA ASP A 80 10.29 7.34 -14.12
C ASP A 80 10.05 7.26 -15.64
N PHE A 81 10.75 6.34 -16.31
CA PHE A 81 10.54 6.06 -17.74
C PHE A 81 9.11 5.62 -18.02
N GLU A 82 8.59 4.63 -17.27
CA GLU A 82 7.22 4.13 -17.41
C GLU A 82 6.18 5.26 -17.25
N ARG A 83 6.41 6.16 -16.28
CA ARG A 83 5.51 7.29 -16.03
C ARG A 83 5.50 8.30 -17.19
N ALA A 84 6.67 8.64 -17.73
CA ALA A 84 6.77 9.53 -18.89
C ALA A 84 6.19 8.89 -20.15
N CYS A 85 6.46 7.60 -20.37
CA CYS A 85 5.92 6.84 -21.49
C CYS A 85 4.40 6.74 -21.42
N ALA A 86 3.82 6.47 -20.26
CA ALA A 86 2.37 6.49 -20.06
C ALA A 86 1.78 7.88 -20.39
N ALA A 87 2.42 8.97 -19.96
CA ALA A 87 1.95 10.32 -20.25
C ALA A 87 2.00 10.68 -21.75
N LEU A 88 3.07 10.31 -22.44
CA LEU A 88 3.18 10.49 -23.90
C LEU A 88 2.08 9.73 -24.63
N VAL A 89 1.87 8.49 -24.24
CA VAL A 89 0.87 7.58 -24.80
C VAL A 89 -0.55 8.17 -24.61
N SER A 90 -0.87 8.70 -23.42
CA SER A 90 -2.12 9.44 -23.18
C SER A 90 -2.27 10.65 -24.10
N ALA A 91 -1.24 11.50 -24.20
CA ALA A 91 -1.28 12.72 -25.00
C ALA A 91 -1.46 12.44 -26.49
N SER A 92 -0.89 11.34 -26.99
CA SER A 92 -1.04 10.91 -28.38
C SER A 92 -2.46 10.41 -28.70
N ALA A 93 -3.21 9.92 -27.71
CA ALA A 93 -4.58 9.45 -27.89
C ALA A 93 -5.60 10.59 -28.00
N GLU A 94 -5.29 11.79 -27.49
CA GLU A 94 -6.20 12.95 -27.48
C GLU A 94 -6.20 13.77 -28.78
N THR A 95 -5.28 13.47 -29.71
CA THR A 95 -5.20 14.20 -30.99
C THR A 95 -5.96 13.41 -32.07
N PRO A 96 -7.23 13.72 -32.37
CA PRO A 96 -7.91 13.11 -33.50
C PRO A 96 -7.15 13.46 -34.78
N ALA A 97 -6.70 12.44 -35.51
CA ALA A 97 -5.98 12.59 -36.76
C ALA A 97 -6.86 13.28 -37.81
N ALA A 98 -6.78 14.61 -37.88
CA ALA A 98 -7.39 15.39 -38.96
C ALA A 98 -6.49 15.28 -40.20
N GLY A 99 -6.71 14.27 -41.06
CA GLY A 99 -5.94 14.16 -42.31
C GLY A 99 -6.30 12.98 -43.22
N LYS A 100 -7.13 13.27 -44.23
CA LYS A 100 -7.32 12.58 -45.53
C LYS A 100 -7.17 11.06 -45.58
N ALA A 101 -8.32 10.38 -45.55
CA ALA A 101 -8.49 9.01 -45.97
C ALA A 101 -8.51 8.92 -47.51
N ASP A 102 -7.38 8.52 -48.11
CA ASP A 102 -7.32 7.99 -49.48
C ASP A 102 -6.65 6.61 -49.44
N SER A 103 -7.31 5.63 -48.82
CA SER A 103 -7.27 4.20 -49.16
C SER A 103 -7.94 3.38 -48.03
N PRO A 104 -9.04 2.66 -48.29
CA PRO A 104 -9.86 2.04 -47.24
C PRO A 104 -9.27 0.77 -46.58
N PHE A 105 -8.10 0.27 -47.00
CA PHE A 105 -7.53 -0.99 -46.48
C PHE A 105 -6.01 -0.96 -46.24
N SER A 106 -5.46 0.19 -45.85
CA SER A 106 -4.08 0.25 -45.36
C SER A 106 -3.99 -0.28 -43.92
N LEU A 107 -3.11 -1.25 -43.67
CA LEU A 107 -2.74 -1.70 -42.31
C LEU A 107 -2.39 -0.54 -41.37
N ALA A 108 -1.86 0.58 -41.90
CA ALA A 108 -1.57 1.78 -41.14
C ALA A 108 -2.83 2.52 -40.67
N ALA A 109 -3.91 2.50 -41.44
CA ALA A 109 -5.20 3.08 -41.04
C ALA A 109 -5.88 2.23 -39.94
N LEU A 110 -5.74 0.91 -40.00
CA LEU A 110 -6.22 0.01 -38.95
C LEU A 110 -5.41 0.17 -37.65
N ALA A 111 -4.08 0.28 -37.75
CA ALA A 111 -3.21 0.53 -36.60
C ALA A 111 -3.47 1.91 -35.95
N ALA A 112 -3.72 2.95 -36.75
CA ALA A 112 -4.06 4.28 -36.25
C ALA A 112 -5.37 4.33 -35.45
N VAL A 113 -6.30 3.38 -35.67
CA VAL A 113 -7.55 3.27 -34.92
C VAL A 113 -7.41 2.32 -33.72
N LEU A 114 -6.66 1.23 -33.86
CA LEU A 114 -6.51 0.23 -32.78
C LEU A 114 -5.55 0.69 -31.67
N VAL A 115 -4.47 1.40 -31.99
CA VAL A 115 -3.48 1.86 -30.99
C VAL A 115 -4.12 2.78 -29.94
N PRO A 116 -4.89 3.83 -30.29
CA PRO A 116 -5.54 4.69 -29.29
C PRO A 116 -6.56 3.93 -28.42
N VAL A 117 -7.25 2.94 -28.98
CA VAL A 117 -8.23 2.12 -28.23
C VAL A 117 -7.54 1.23 -27.22
N VAL A 118 -6.45 0.56 -27.59
CA VAL A 118 -5.66 -0.30 -26.69
C VAL A 118 -4.96 0.53 -25.62
N VAL A 119 -4.43 1.69 -26.01
CA VAL A 119 -3.81 2.66 -25.10
C VAL A 119 -4.83 3.23 -24.10
N GLY A 120 -5.99 3.68 -24.59
CA GLY A 120 -7.06 4.21 -23.75
C GLY A 120 -7.57 3.16 -22.76
N ALA A 121 -7.70 1.90 -23.21
CA ALA A 121 -8.05 0.78 -22.34
C ALA A 121 -6.96 0.48 -21.30
N GLY A 122 -5.68 0.50 -21.67
CA GLY A 122 -4.56 0.28 -20.75
C GLY A 122 -4.41 1.37 -19.68
N LEU A 123 -4.61 2.64 -20.06
CA LEU A 123 -4.59 3.77 -19.13
C LEU A 123 -5.80 3.77 -18.19
N ALA A 124 -7.00 3.52 -18.72
CA ALA A 124 -8.19 3.36 -17.91
C ALA A 124 -8.04 2.20 -16.91
N TRP A 125 -7.43 1.09 -17.35
CA TRP A 125 -7.20 -0.06 -16.50
C TRP A 125 -6.13 0.17 -15.44
N SER A 126 -4.96 0.70 -15.80
CA SER A 126 -3.93 1.07 -14.81
C SER A 126 -4.41 2.11 -13.80
N ALA A 127 -5.20 3.10 -14.23
CA ALA A 127 -5.84 4.05 -13.33
C ALA A 127 -6.87 3.37 -12.40
N SER A 128 -7.59 2.36 -12.90
CA SER A 128 -8.52 1.57 -12.08
C SER A 128 -7.79 0.69 -11.06
N GLU A 129 -6.68 0.06 -11.46
CA GLU A 129 -5.85 -0.78 -10.60
C GLU A 129 -5.16 0.04 -9.51
N TRP A 130 -4.66 1.23 -9.85
CA TRP A 130 -4.09 2.16 -8.88
C TRP A 130 -5.13 2.63 -7.86
N ARG A 131 -6.32 3.01 -8.33
CA ARG A 131 -7.42 3.39 -7.43
C ARG A 131 -7.83 2.23 -6.53
N ALA A 132 -7.99 1.03 -7.08
CA ALA A 132 -8.29 -0.17 -6.31
C ALA A 132 -7.21 -0.46 -5.25
N SER A 133 -5.94 -0.28 -5.58
CA SER A 133 -4.83 -0.42 -4.64
C SER A 133 -4.86 0.63 -3.52
N VAL A 134 -5.13 1.90 -3.84
CA VAL A 134 -5.27 2.97 -2.85
C VAL A 134 -6.47 2.73 -1.93
N ASP A 135 -7.61 2.35 -2.48
CA ASP A 135 -8.82 2.08 -1.69
C ASP A 135 -8.65 0.85 -0.80
N ALA A 136 -8.00 -0.20 -1.31
CA ALA A 136 -7.60 -1.35 -0.49
C ALA A 136 -6.60 -0.97 0.61
N GLY A 137 -5.66 -0.06 0.32
CA GLY A 137 -4.71 0.49 1.30
C GLY A 137 -5.40 1.25 2.43
N ARG A 138 -6.40 2.09 2.09
CA ARG A 138 -7.23 2.82 3.06
C ARG A 138 -8.05 1.89 3.94
N ALA A 139 -8.72 0.90 3.34
CA ALA A 139 -9.50 -0.08 4.11
C ALA A 139 -8.62 -0.83 5.12
N LYS A 140 -7.42 -1.27 4.70
CA LYS A 140 -6.45 -1.90 5.60
C LYS A 140 -5.97 -0.96 6.70
N ALA A 141 -5.72 0.31 6.39
CA ALA A 141 -5.31 1.30 7.37
C ALA A 141 -6.42 1.54 8.41
N ASP A 142 -7.67 1.59 7.99
CA ASP A 142 -8.82 1.79 8.88
C ASP A 142 -9.08 0.59 9.80
N GLU A 143 -9.00 -0.63 9.26
CA GLU A 143 -9.09 -1.86 10.05
C GLU A 143 -7.94 -1.94 11.08
N PHE A 144 -6.73 -1.57 10.67
CA PHE A 144 -5.58 -1.52 11.57
C PHE A 144 -5.74 -0.47 12.67
N ARG A 145 -6.21 0.74 12.34
CA ARG A 145 -6.54 1.78 13.34
C ARG A 145 -7.63 1.33 14.30
N ALA A 146 -8.64 0.62 13.81
CA ALA A 146 -9.70 0.08 14.66
C ALA A 146 -9.14 -0.92 15.69
N ALA A 147 -8.27 -1.83 15.27
CA ALA A 147 -7.60 -2.77 16.18
C ALA A 147 -6.70 -2.06 17.21
N ALA A 148 -5.92 -1.06 16.77
CA ALA A 148 -5.08 -0.28 17.67
C ALA A 148 -5.91 0.50 18.72
N ARG A 149 -7.00 1.15 18.29
CA ARG A 149 -7.91 1.86 19.19
C ARG A 149 -8.56 0.93 20.21
N ALA A 150 -9.11 -0.20 19.75
CA ALA A 150 -9.73 -1.19 20.64
C ALA A 150 -8.76 -1.62 21.77
N PHE A 151 -7.53 -1.97 21.42
CA PHE A 151 -6.51 -2.33 22.40
C PHE A 151 -6.18 -1.17 23.37
N THR A 152 -5.99 0.05 22.86
CA THR A 152 -5.67 1.19 23.73
C THR A 152 -6.82 1.54 24.69
N GLU A 153 -8.06 1.39 24.23
CA GLU A 153 -9.26 1.60 25.05
C GLU A 153 -9.40 0.51 26.11
N SER A 154 -9.17 -0.76 25.76
CA SER A 154 -9.22 -1.87 26.71
C SER A 154 -8.16 -1.74 27.80
N VAL A 155 -6.92 -1.35 27.43
CA VAL A 155 -5.84 -1.13 28.42
C VAL A 155 -6.17 0.04 29.34
N ARG A 156 -6.65 1.18 28.79
CA ARG A 156 -7.05 2.33 29.60
C ARG A 156 -8.17 1.97 30.58
N ALA A 157 -9.17 1.22 30.13
CA ALA A 157 -10.25 0.75 30.98
C ALA A 157 -9.73 -0.16 32.10
N TYR A 158 -8.92 -1.16 31.75
CA TYR A 158 -8.31 -2.09 32.70
C TYR A 158 -7.47 -1.35 33.77
N VAL A 159 -6.58 -0.44 33.36
CA VAL A 159 -5.75 0.37 34.28
C VAL A 159 -6.61 1.21 35.22
N GLN A 160 -7.68 1.84 34.72
CA GLN A 160 -8.58 2.63 35.57
C GLN A 160 -9.34 1.77 36.58
N GLU A 161 -9.73 0.55 36.22
CA GLU A 161 -10.36 -0.40 37.13
C GLU A 161 -9.38 -0.90 38.20
N GLU A 162 -8.14 -1.22 37.83
CA GLU A 162 -7.09 -1.63 38.76
C GLU A 162 -6.72 -0.52 39.77
N LEU A 163 -6.73 0.75 39.34
CA LEU A 163 -6.53 1.89 40.25
C LEU A 163 -7.66 2.08 41.26
N ARG A 164 -8.89 1.65 40.92
CA ARG A 164 -10.07 1.74 41.81
C ARG A 164 -10.25 0.48 42.66
N TYR A 165 -9.63 -0.62 42.28
CA TYR A 165 -9.74 -1.89 42.96
C TYR A 165 -9.09 -1.84 44.35
N THR A 166 -9.89 -2.14 45.38
CA THR A 166 -9.45 -2.18 46.79
C THR A 166 -9.66 -3.55 47.43
N VAL A 167 -10.76 -4.24 47.11
CA VAL A 167 -11.07 -5.59 47.57
C VAL A 167 -12.12 -6.22 46.65
N GLY A 168 -12.07 -7.55 46.48
CA GLY A 168 -13.14 -8.32 45.82
C GLY A 168 -12.70 -9.03 44.54
N ARG A 169 -13.56 -9.05 43.53
CA ARG A 169 -13.21 -9.61 42.21
C ARG A 169 -12.31 -8.62 41.48
N ARG A 170 -11.16 -9.12 41.02
CA ARG A 170 -10.20 -8.34 40.24
C ARG A 170 -10.76 -7.98 38.86
N PRO A 171 -10.35 -6.83 38.28
CA PRO A 171 -10.63 -6.50 36.90
C PRO A 171 -10.22 -7.63 35.95
N ASP A 172 -11.05 -7.89 34.96
CA ASP A 172 -10.84 -8.95 33.97
C ASP A 172 -9.92 -8.45 32.85
N ALA A 173 -8.87 -9.22 32.55
CA ALA A 173 -7.90 -8.90 31.49
C ALA A 173 -8.28 -9.51 30.13
N ASP A 174 -9.34 -10.34 30.05
CA ASP A 174 -9.74 -11.05 28.83
C ASP A 174 -9.97 -10.13 27.62
N ALA A 175 -10.50 -8.93 27.86
CA ALA A 175 -10.70 -7.94 26.81
C ALA A 175 -9.36 -7.40 26.27
N VAL A 176 -8.42 -7.10 27.18
CA VAL A 176 -7.08 -6.64 26.82
C VAL A 176 -6.34 -7.69 26.01
N ASP A 177 -6.36 -8.95 26.44
CA ASP A 177 -5.66 -10.02 25.75
C ASP A 177 -6.23 -10.28 24.35
N ARG A 178 -7.56 -10.26 24.21
CA ARG A 178 -8.20 -10.41 22.91
C ARG A 178 -7.80 -9.30 21.94
N ASP A 179 -7.85 -8.06 22.39
CA ASP A 179 -7.55 -6.90 21.54
C ASP A 179 -6.04 -6.81 21.25
N ARG A 180 -5.19 -7.23 22.19
CA ARG A 180 -3.74 -7.41 21.99
C ARG A 180 -3.44 -8.41 20.89
N MET A 181 -4.06 -9.60 20.93
CA MET A 181 -3.88 -10.64 19.90
C MET A 181 -4.38 -10.17 18.54
N SER A 182 -5.48 -9.41 18.51
CA SER A 182 -5.99 -8.79 17.27
C SER A 182 -4.98 -7.81 16.67
N LEU A 183 -4.39 -6.93 17.50
CA LEU A 183 -3.38 -5.98 17.07
C LEU A 183 -2.06 -6.66 16.65
N ASP A 184 -1.57 -7.67 17.38
CA ASP A 184 -0.37 -8.43 16.99
C ASP A 184 -0.58 -9.17 15.66
N THR A 185 -1.77 -9.75 15.44
CA THR A 185 -2.12 -10.38 14.16
C THR A 185 -2.00 -9.41 13.00
N TRP A 186 -2.47 -8.17 13.18
CA TRP A 186 -2.31 -7.11 12.18
C TRP A 186 -0.85 -6.75 11.96
N LEU A 187 -0.09 -6.51 13.02
CA LEU A 187 1.34 -6.18 12.93
C LEU A 187 2.14 -7.30 12.26
N GLN A 188 1.79 -8.57 12.52
CA GLN A 188 2.41 -9.72 11.86
C GLN A 188 2.13 -9.72 10.35
N ARG A 189 0.89 -9.44 9.92
CA ARG A 189 0.55 -9.31 8.49
C ARG A 189 1.33 -8.18 7.84
N VAL A 190 1.43 -7.03 8.50
CA VAL A 190 2.23 -5.89 8.00
C VAL A 190 3.71 -6.26 7.94
N ALA A 191 4.26 -6.94 8.94
CA ALA A 191 5.66 -7.38 8.94
C ALA A 191 6.00 -8.34 7.80
N LEU A 192 5.06 -9.23 7.45
CA LEU A 192 5.21 -10.14 6.32
C LEU A 192 5.17 -9.40 4.97
N ALA A 193 4.30 -8.40 4.84
CA ALA A 193 4.19 -7.59 3.63
C ALA A 193 5.38 -6.61 3.48
N GLU A 194 5.87 -6.05 4.58
CA GLU A 194 6.85 -4.97 4.63
C GLU A 194 8.02 -5.30 5.57
N PRO A 195 8.85 -6.33 5.26
CA PRO A 195 9.88 -6.83 6.18
C PRO A 195 11.00 -5.82 6.50
N LYS A 196 11.08 -4.71 5.75
CA LYS A 196 12.07 -3.64 5.96
C LYS A 196 11.61 -2.60 6.99
N TRP A 197 10.35 -2.65 7.45
CA TRP A 197 9.80 -1.67 8.38
C TRP A 197 10.11 -2.11 9.83
N ARG A 198 11.28 -1.69 10.35
CA ARG A 198 11.72 -2.04 11.71
C ARG A 198 10.72 -1.63 12.79
N MET A 199 10.04 -0.50 12.59
CA MET A 199 9.00 -0.01 13.49
C MET A 199 7.92 -1.06 13.80
N VAL A 200 7.56 -1.91 12.83
CA VAL A 200 6.58 -2.98 13.06
C VAL A 200 7.11 -3.98 14.08
N GLN A 201 8.39 -4.35 14.00
CA GLN A 201 9.01 -5.27 14.96
C GLN A 201 9.14 -4.63 16.34
N ASP A 202 9.49 -3.34 16.40
CA ASP A 202 9.59 -2.59 17.66
C ASP A 202 8.23 -2.53 18.38
N LEU A 203 7.14 -2.27 17.64
CA LEU A 203 5.79 -2.28 18.22
C LEU A 203 5.35 -3.67 18.68
N ARG A 204 5.71 -4.73 17.94
CA ARG A 204 5.43 -6.11 18.36
C ARG A 204 6.20 -6.48 19.62
N ALA A 205 7.46 -6.05 19.72
CA ALA A 205 8.26 -6.24 20.94
C ALA A 205 7.63 -5.50 22.13
N ALA A 206 7.15 -4.27 21.92
CA ALA A 206 6.44 -3.52 22.95
C ALA A 206 5.15 -4.22 23.43
N LEU A 207 4.37 -4.80 22.50
CA LEU A 207 3.18 -5.61 22.83
C LEU A 207 3.51 -6.94 23.54
N GLY A 208 4.75 -7.43 23.44
CA GLY A 208 5.23 -8.58 24.20
C GLY A 208 5.84 -8.23 25.56
N GLY A 209 6.13 -6.95 25.81
CA GLY A 209 6.74 -6.45 27.03
C GLY A 209 5.71 -5.91 28.02
N ASP A 210 5.88 -4.66 28.43
CA ASP A 210 5.05 -3.99 29.46
C ASP A 210 3.57 -3.83 29.08
N LEU A 211 3.26 -3.83 27.77
CA LEU A 211 1.89 -3.83 27.25
C LEU A 211 1.35 -5.25 26.95
N GLY A 212 2.14 -6.28 27.25
CA GLY A 212 1.84 -7.68 26.98
C GLY A 212 1.28 -8.44 28.18
N GLU A 213 1.70 -9.69 28.35
CA GLU A 213 1.29 -10.56 29.47
C GLU A 213 1.64 -9.95 30.83
N ILE A 214 2.70 -9.14 30.88
CA ILE A 214 3.16 -8.45 32.09
C ILE A 214 2.17 -7.37 32.54
N LEU A 215 1.28 -6.88 31.65
CA LEU A 215 0.33 -5.82 31.98
C LEU A 215 -0.57 -6.18 33.17
N SER A 216 -1.05 -7.42 33.22
CA SER A 216 -1.90 -7.91 34.31
C SER A 216 -1.12 -8.31 35.57
N GLU A 217 0.19 -8.50 35.47
CA GLU A 217 1.02 -8.94 36.59
C GLU A 217 1.44 -7.75 37.47
N GLY A 218 1.72 -7.97 38.75
CA GLY A 218 2.36 -6.96 39.61
C GLY A 218 1.51 -5.76 40.03
N TRP A 219 0.18 -5.80 39.88
CA TRP A 219 -0.72 -4.86 40.58
C TRP A 219 -0.97 -5.25 42.05
N ASP A 220 -0.61 -6.49 42.42
CA ASP A 220 -0.73 -7.03 43.78
C ASP A 220 0.51 -6.84 44.64
N GLU A 221 1.59 -6.28 44.08
CA GLU A 221 2.78 -5.97 44.86
C GLU A 221 2.38 -5.03 46.01
N PRO A 222 2.95 -5.19 47.23
CA PRO A 222 2.59 -4.41 48.42
C PRO A 222 2.89 -2.91 48.32
N GLY A 223 3.19 -2.42 47.11
CA GLY A 223 3.26 -1.02 46.75
C GLY A 223 1.97 -0.27 47.08
N GLY A 224 2.10 0.79 47.87
CA GLY A 224 0.98 1.68 48.14
C GLY A 224 0.42 2.34 46.88
N ALA A 225 -0.64 3.14 47.03
CA ALA A 225 -1.32 3.82 45.92
C ALA A 225 -0.39 4.64 44.99
N GLN A 226 0.74 5.13 45.52
CA GLN A 226 1.74 5.88 44.76
C GLN A 226 2.45 5.00 43.71
N GLU A 227 2.76 3.75 44.02
CA GLU A 227 3.42 2.83 43.08
C GLU A 227 2.47 2.42 41.95
N LYS A 228 1.21 2.10 42.29
CA LYS A 228 0.15 1.84 41.30
C LYS A 228 -0.05 3.02 40.35
N THR A 229 -0.07 4.24 40.89
CA THR A 229 -0.17 5.46 40.08
C THR A 229 1.05 5.65 39.18
N GLY A 230 2.25 5.39 39.71
CA GLY A 230 3.49 5.44 38.93
C GLY A 230 3.50 4.42 37.78
N ARG A 231 2.99 3.21 38.04
CA ARG A 231 2.83 2.15 37.02
C ARG A 231 1.82 2.56 35.95
N ALA A 232 0.64 3.03 36.34
CA ALA A 232 -0.38 3.51 35.40
C ALA A 232 0.17 4.58 34.45
N LYS A 233 0.95 5.55 34.98
CA LYS A 233 1.60 6.59 34.16
C LYS A 233 2.60 6.03 33.15
N ARG A 234 3.35 4.98 33.49
CA ARG A 234 4.28 4.32 32.54
C ARG A 234 3.50 3.65 31.42
N ILE A 235 2.47 2.87 31.76
CA ILE A 235 1.58 2.22 30.78
C ILE A 235 0.94 3.27 29.86
N GLU A 236 0.46 4.40 30.39
CA GLU A 236 -0.09 5.49 29.58
C GLU A 236 0.95 6.09 28.60
N ALA A 237 2.20 6.23 29.03
CA ALA A 237 3.28 6.70 28.17
C ALA A 237 3.61 5.69 27.05
N ASP A 238 3.66 4.40 27.38
CA ASP A 238 3.91 3.34 26.40
C ASP A 238 2.76 3.20 25.39
N LEU A 239 1.51 3.35 25.84
CA LEU A 239 0.35 3.42 24.96
C LEU A 239 0.43 4.60 23.97
N ALA A 240 0.88 5.77 24.41
CA ALA A 240 1.04 6.92 23.52
C ALA A 240 2.10 6.67 22.43
N VAL A 241 3.19 5.99 22.77
CA VAL A 241 4.23 5.58 21.80
C VAL A 241 3.68 4.55 20.82
N LEU A 242 2.90 3.57 21.31
CA LEU A 242 2.22 2.58 20.47
C LEU A 242 1.24 3.23 19.51
N GLU A 243 0.38 4.13 19.98
CA GLU A 243 -0.59 4.89 19.16
C GLU A 243 0.12 5.69 18.05
N GLU A 244 1.20 6.42 18.37
CA GLU A 244 2.01 7.16 17.40
C GLU A 244 2.65 6.21 16.35
N GLY A 245 3.12 5.05 16.78
CA GLY A 245 3.68 4.03 15.88
C GLY A 245 2.62 3.44 14.94
N CYS A 246 1.46 3.06 15.47
CA CYS A 246 0.34 2.54 14.71
C CYS A 246 -0.17 3.56 13.68
N GLU A 247 -0.32 4.84 14.04
CA GLU A 247 -0.78 5.85 13.07
C GLU A 247 0.23 6.05 11.93
N ARG A 248 1.53 6.02 12.22
CA ARG A 248 2.57 6.10 11.19
C ARG A 248 2.53 4.93 10.21
N ILE A 249 2.27 3.71 10.69
CA ILE A 249 2.08 2.53 9.85
C ILE A 249 0.79 2.67 9.03
N ALA A 250 -0.32 3.09 9.63
CA ALA A 250 -1.60 3.28 8.94
C ALA A 250 -1.47 4.27 7.78
N LEU A 251 -0.84 5.43 8.01
CA LEU A 251 -0.57 6.43 6.97
C LEU A 251 0.32 5.91 5.83
N ALA A 252 1.20 4.96 6.11
CA ALA A 252 2.02 4.32 5.08
C ALA A 252 1.23 3.30 4.26
N LEU A 253 0.33 2.55 4.90
CA LEU A 253 -0.58 1.62 4.20
C LEU A 253 -1.53 2.34 3.23
N GLU A 254 -1.96 3.56 3.54
CA GLU A 254 -2.80 4.38 2.65
C GLU A 254 -2.11 4.80 1.34
N ARG A 255 -0.77 4.75 1.27
CA ARG A 255 0.02 5.31 0.17
C ARG A 255 1.00 4.27 -0.41
N PRO A 256 0.48 3.20 -1.05
CA PRO A 256 1.32 2.15 -1.61
C PRO A 256 2.37 2.73 -2.58
N GLY A 257 3.61 2.26 -2.48
CA GLY A 257 4.71 2.63 -3.38
C GLY A 257 5.52 3.87 -2.98
N ARG A 258 5.16 4.62 -1.93
CA ARG A 258 6.05 5.67 -1.41
C ARG A 258 7.18 5.07 -0.59
N LEU A 259 8.39 5.59 -0.77
CA LEU A 259 9.53 5.21 0.05
C LEU A 259 9.39 5.81 1.45
N HIS A 260 8.94 5.00 2.42
CA HIS A 260 8.85 5.40 3.82
C HIS A 260 10.20 5.20 4.53
N SER A 261 11.14 6.12 4.32
CA SER A 261 12.45 6.07 4.98
C SER A 261 12.37 6.15 6.51
N GLY A 262 11.34 6.82 7.04
CA GLY A 262 11.10 6.94 8.48
C GLY A 262 10.70 5.62 9.17
N LEU A 263 10.14 4.66 8.44
CA LEU A 263 9.79 3.34 8.99
C LEU A 263 10.97 2.35 8.96
N LYS A 264 12.02 2.69 8.20
CA LYS A 264 13.21 1.85 8.00
C LYS A 264 14.36 2.18 8.95
N ARG A 265 14.42 3.40 9.48
CA ARG A 265 15.51 3.86 10.35
C ARG A 265 15.15 3.65 11.81
N ASP A 266 16.15 3.22 12.57
CA ASP A 266 16.05 2.89 13.99
C ASP A 266 15.42 4.02 14.81
N ALA A 267 14.45 3.67 15.64
CA ALA A 267 13.92 4.53 16.70
C ALA A 267 14.96 4.84 17.81
N GLY A 268 16.24 4.48 17.61
CA GLY A 268 17.33 4.59 18.58
C GLY A 268 17.93 5.97 18.78
N THR A 269 17.22 7.06 18.48
CA THR A 269 17.68 8.43 18.77
C THR A 269 16.59 9.25 19.47
N ARG A 270 16.20 8.81 20.67
CA ARG A 270 15.68 9.70 21.71
C ARG A 270 16.40 9.35 23.02
N THR A 271 17.58 9.94 23.20
CA THR A 271 18.23 10.13 24.52
C THR A 271 17.80 11.47 25.06
#